data_AF-W5LX40-F1
#
_entry.id   AF-W5LX40-F1
#
_cell.length_a   1.000
_cell.length_b   1.000
_cell.length_c   1.000
_cell.angle_alpha   90.00
_cell.angle_beta   90.00
_cell.angle_gamma   90.00
#
_symmetry.space_group_name_H-M   'P 1'
#
loop_
_entity.id
_entity.type
_entity.pdbx_description
1 polymer ?
#
loop_
_entity_poly.entity_id
_entity_poly.type
_entity_poly.pdbx_seq_one_letter_code
_entity_poly.pdbx_strand_id
1 'polypeptide(L)'
;GSANMDLTLISESVCRKVWEKMLACKDSEPLNVFHVEPLFERELKPLYVHMYNPFVPEEEIAFLLKHFIDIQGAGQKVLDAGGYWTCKRRYLVRFRASVALEGGVFHPPSTFYIGVNRGYLYYSGQPTGCRKRGMQGHMVAKCTSVICRRCGVEGHTATECKEVWTQSASLCFLTTKPLFARELRTLTIHMFNTVLPERDIVMFLTRFVDIQGAGVKEVDPVGVWTGRRKYTVRLRPKPSGDEGVLHPPAFFNIGPNRGYLFYPGQPLTCKKCLQLGHIAANCPRRLCRGCGVAGHEVKDCEQVLTCDLCGSVGHMYRSCPRK
;
A
#
# COMPACT_ATOMS: atom_id res chain seq x y z
N GLY A 1 6.27 -50.74 24.28
CA GLY A 1 5.43 -49.75 23.60
C GLY A 1 6.11 -48.40 23.76
N SER A 2 6.42 -47.70 22.68
CA SER A 2 6.99 -46.36 22.73
C SER A 2 5.92 -45.39 23.27
N ALA A 3 6.10 -44.93 24.51
CA ALA A 3 5.26 -43.88 25.08
C ALA A 3 5.68 -42.53 24.46
N ASN A 4 4.84 -41.97 23.59
CA ASN A 4 5.01 -40.59 23.16
C ASN A 4 4.58 -39.68 24.32
N MET A 5 5.45 -38.75 24.71
CA MET A 5 5.16 -37.74 25.72
C MET A 5 5.24 -36.36 25.09
N ASP A 6 4.14 -35.60 25.14
CA ASP A 6 4.10 -34.23 24.65
C ASP A 6 4.24 -33.25 25.82
N LEU A 7 5.19 -32.32 25.70
CA LEU A 7 5.42 -31.25 26.66
C LEU A 7 4.94 -29.91 26.08
N THR A 8 3.83 -29.41 26.60
CA THR A 8 3.33 -28.06 26.26
C THR A 8 3.84 -27.05 27.29
N LEU A 9 4.53 -26.01 26.84
CA LEU A 9 5.06 -24.95 27.70
C LEU A 9 4.29 -23.65 27.50
N ILE A 10 4.26 -22.82 28.54
CA ILE A 10 3.37 -21.65 28.66
C ILE A 10 3.80 -20.49 27.74
N SER A 11 5.06 -20.45 27.30
CA SER A 11 5.56 -19.42 26.39
C SER A 11 6.73 -19.89 25.52
N GLU A 12 6.88 -19.27 24.35
CA GLU A 12 7.98 -19.54 23.41
C GLU A 12 9.36 -19.24 24.01
N SER A 13 9.45 -18.24 24.89
CA SER A 13 10.69 -17.91 25.62
C SER A 13 11.09 -18.99 26.63
N VAL A 14 10.11 -19.66 27.26
CA VAL A 14 10.36 -20.82 28.14
C VAL A 14 10.71 -22.04 27.29
N CYS A 15 10.02 -22.28 26.17
CA CYS A 15 10.37 -23.35 25.22
C CYS A 15 11.83 -23.31 24.81
N ARG A 16 12.33 -22.12 24.42
CA ARG A 16 13.72 -22.00 23.98
C ARG A 16 14.73 -22.26 25.09
N LYS A 17 14.52 -21.68 26.28
CA LYS A 17 15.41 -21.92 27.42
C LYS A 17 15.46 -23.40 27.81
N VAL A 18 14.33 -24.08 27.73
CA VAL A 18 14.25 -25.53 27.95
C VAL A 18 14.96 -26.27 26.83
N TRP A 19 14.78 -25.88 25.57
CA TRP A 19 15.43 -26.49 24.40
C TRP A 19 16.95 -26.33 24.42
N GLU A 20 17.47 -25.15 24.75
CA GLU A 20 18.92 -24.89 24.88
C GLU A 20 19.55 -25.77 25.98
N LYS A 21 18.89 -25.86 27.14
CA LYS A 21 19.31 -26.78 28.21
C LYS A 21 19.21 -28.24 27.80
N MET A 22 18.17 -28.59 27.04
CA MET A 22 17.96 -29.95 26.54
C MET A 22 19.05 -30.34 25.53
N LEU A 23 19.45 -29.45 24.63
CA LEU A 23 20.60 -29.68 23.74
C LEU A 23 21.91 -29.86 24.53
N ALA A 24 22.14 -29.01 25.53
CA ALA A 24 23.35 -29.09 26.36
C ALA A 24 23.45 -30.41 27.15
N CYS A 25 22.30 -31.03 27.46
CA CYS A 25 22.21 -32.28 28.22
C CYS A 25 21.75 -33.48 27.38
N LYS A 26 21.70 -33.36 26.04
CA LYS A 26 21.10 -34.38 25.15
C LYS A 26 21.78 -35.74 25.28
N ASP A 27 23.09 -35.74 25.49
CA ASP A 27 23.90 -36.95 25.58
C ASP A 27 24.03 -37.48 27.02
N SER A 28 23.45 -36.77 28.00
CA SER A 28 23.46 -37.18 29.40
C SER A 28 22.22 -38.00 29.77
N GLU A 29 22.39 -38.95 30.69
CA GLU A 29 21.29 -39.75 31.23
C GLU A 29 20.37 -38.87 32.10
N PRO A 30 19.03 -38.97 32.00
CA PRO A 30 18.24 -39.96 31.25
C PRO A 30 17.88 -39.54 29.81
N LEU A 31 18.27 -38.35 29.35
CA LEU A 31 17.84 -37.77 28.08
C LEU A 31 18.44 -38.48 26.86
N ASN A 32 19.60 -39.12 27.01
CA ASN A 32 20.27 -39.90 25.96
C ASN A 32 19.42 -41.07 25.39
N VAL A 33 18.40 -41.54 26.12
CA VAL A 33 17.49 -42.60 25.68
C VAL A 33 16.27 -42.04 24.93
N PHE A 34 16.03 -40.73 24.98
CA PHE A 34 14.88 -40.09 24.35
C PHE A 34 15.24 -39.43 23.02
N HIS A 35 14.47 -39.72 21.97
CA HIS A 35 14.51 -38.97 20.73
C HIS A 35 13.61 -37.74 20.86
N VAL A 36 14.19 -36.61 21.26
CA VAL A 36 13.45 -35.36 21.45
C VAL A 36 13.51 -34.53 20.17
N GLU A 37 12.34 -34.22 19.60
CA GLU A 37 12.20 -33.31 18.46
C GLU A 37 11.55 -31.99 18.89
N PRO A 38 12.01 -30.83 18.37
CA PRO A 38 11.36 -29.56 18.62
C PRO A 38 10.11 -29.43 17.75
N LEU A 39 8.92 -29.49 18.36
CA LEU A 39 7.66 -29.32 17.63
C LEU A 39 7.43 -27.85 17.18
N PHE A 40 8.04 -26.88 17.86
CA PHE A 40 7.88 -25.45 17.55
C PHE A 40 8.46 -25.02 16.18
N GLU A 41 9.36 -25.79 15.58
CA GLU A 41 9.89 -25.55 14.23
C GLU A 41 8.98 -26.09 13.11
N ARG A 42 8.13 -27.08 13.42
CA ARG A 42 7.25 -27.75 12.45
C ARG A 42 5.81 -27.24 12.49
N GLU A 43 5.38 -26.61 13.58
CA GLU A 43 4.01 -26.14 13.75
C GLU A 43 3.68 -24.94 12.83
N LEU A 44 2.65 -25.12 12.00
CA LEU A 44 2.02 -24.03 11.29
C LEU A 44 1.15 -23.23 12.25
N LYS A 45 1.49 -21.96 12.44
CA LYS A 45 0.72 -21.06 13.29
C LYS A 45 -0.30 -20.29 12.44
N PRO A 46 -1.54 -20.11 12.93
CA PRO A 46 -2.51 -19.25 12.27
C PRO A 46 -2.14 -17.78 12.47
N LEU A 47 -1.89 -17.07 11.37
CA LEU A 47 -1.69 -15.64 11.32
C LEU A 47 -2.93 -14.96 10.76
N TYR A 48 -3.45 -13.99 11.48
CA TYR A 48 -4.59 -13.19 11.02
C TYR A 48 -4.11 -11.84 10.53
N VAL A 49 -4.56 -11.47 9.33
CA VAL A 49 -4.23 -10.21 8.68
C VAL A 49 -5.51 -9.48 8.37
N HIS A 50 -5.58 -8.22 8.80
CA HIS A 50 -6.67 -7.31 8.48
C HIS A 50 -6.14 -6.16 7.63
N MET A 51 -6.77 -5.94 6.48
CA MET A 51 -6.54 -4.75 5.67
C MET A 51 -7.75 -3.83 5.80
N TYR A 52 -7.50 -2.55 6.09
CA TYR A 52 -8.57 -1.54 6.11
C TYR A 52 -9.14 -1.29 4.71
N ASN A 53 -8.32 -1.49 3.67
CA ASN A 53 -8.77 -1.57 2.29
C ASN A 53 -8.98 -3.05 1.90
N PRO A 54 -10.23 -3.53 1.70
CA PRO A 54 -10.50 -4.93 1.38
C PRO A 54 -10.08 -5.31 -0.05
N PHE A 55 -9.81 -4.34 -0.92
CA PHE A 55 -9.44 -4.56 -2.31
C PHE A 55 -7.94 -4.82 -2.52
N VAL A 56 -7.14 -4.80 -1.44
CA VAL A 56 -5.72 -5.14 -1.54
C VAL A 56 -5.58 -6.60 -1.98
N PRO A 57 -4.88 -6.86 -3.11
CA PRO A 57 -4.67 -8.21 -3.62
C PRO A 57 -3.97 -9.10 -2.59
N GLU A 58 -4.38 -10.35 -2.53
CA GLU A 58 -3.77 -11.33 -1.65
C GLU A 58 -2.28 -11.54 -1.96
N GLU A 59 -1.92 -11.48 -3.24
CA GLU A 59 -0.54 -11.63 -3.70
C GLU A 59 0.40 -10.59 -3.10
N GLU A 60 -0.05 -9.33 -2.96
CA GLU A 60 0.75 -8.27 -2.34
C GLU A 60 0.93 -8.50 -0.83
N ILE A 61 -0.13 -8.94 -0.16
CA ILE A 61 -0.08 -9.29 1.27
C ILE A 61 0.89 -10.46 1.49
N ALA A 62 0.78 -11.51 0.67
CA ALA A 62 1.64 -12.67 0.72
C ALA A 62 3.10 -12.31 0.40
N PHE A 63 3.33 -11.45 -0.59
CA PHE A 63 4.67 -10.98 -0.97
C PHE A 63 5.36 -10.24 0.17
N LEU A 64 4.65 -9.32 0.84
CA LEU A 64 5.18 -8.62 2.02
C LEU A 64 5.52 -9.62 3.14
N LEU A 65 4.58 -10.51 3.47
CA LEU A 65 4.75 -11.46 4.57
C LEU A 65 5.88 -12.47 4.31
N LYS A 66 6.11 -12.88 3.06
CA LYS A 66 7.22 -13.77 2.66
C LYS A 66 8.62 -13.27 3.04
N HIS A 67 8.78 -11.99 3.37
CA HIS A 67 10.05 -11.45 3.88
C HIS A 67 10.34 -11.91 5.31
N PHE A 68 9.30 -12.19 6.10
CA PHE A 68 9.41 -12.52 7.52
C PHE A 68 9.08 -13.99 7.81
N ILE A 69 8.11 -14.55 7.09
CA ILE A 69 7.50 -15.86 7.38
C ILE A 69 7.28 -16.66 6.10
N ASP A 70 7.24 -17.98 6.22
CA ASP A 70 6.90 -18.88 5.12
C ASP A 70 5.40 -19.20 5.17
N ILE A 71 4.66 -18.76 4.15
CA ILE A 71 3.21 -18.96 4.06
C ILE A 71 2.93 -20.31 3.38
N GLN A 72 2.06 -21.11 3.98
CA GLN A 72 1.55 -22.34 3.40
C GLN A 72 0.16 -22.12 2.80
N GLY A 73 0.08 -22.22 1.47
CA GLY A 73 -1.17 -22.08 0.72
C GLY A 73 -1.71 -20.64 0.64
N ALA A 74 -2.96 -20.53 0.22
CA ALA A 74 -3.68 -19.26 0.09
C ALA A 74 -4.34 -18.82 1.41
N GLY A 75 -4.50 -17.51 1.58
CA GLY A 75 -5.17 -16.89 2.72
C GLY A 75 -6.66 -17.16 2.73
N GLN A 76 -7.15 -17.82 3.77
CA GLN A 76 -8.56 -18.11 3.94
C GLN A 76 -9.32 -16.87 4.44
N LYS A 77 -10.39 -16.48 3.76
CA LYS A 77 -11.26 -15.38 4.22
C LYS A 77 -11.97 -15.80 5.51
N VAL A 78 -11.87 -14.96 6.54
CA VAL A 78 -12.59 -15.16 7.80
C VAL A 78 -13.98 -14.53 7.66
N LEU A 79 -15.01 -15.37 7.67
CA LEU A 79 -16.41 -14.95 7.59
C LEU A 79 -16.98 -14.79 9.01
N ASP A 80 -17.96 -13.90 9.15
CA ASP A 80 -18.77 -13.81 10.37
C ASP A 80 -19.87 -14.88 10.39
N ALA A 81 -20.70 -14.88 11.45
CA ALA A 81 -21.80 -15.83 11.61
C ALA A 81 -22.86 -15.71 10.49
N GLY A 82 -22.95 -14.56 9.81
CA GLY A 82 -23.84 -14.33 8.68
C GLY A 82 -23.23 -14.67 7.31
N GLY A 83 -21.99 -15.18 7.27
CA GLY A 83 -21.29 -15.50 6.03
C GLY A 83 -20.64 -14.31 5.33
N TYR A 84 -20.64 -13.12 5.95
CA TYR A 84 -19.99 -11.93 5.39
C TYR A 84 -18.51 -11.90 5.72
N TRP A 85 -17.69 -11.44 4.77
CA TRP A 85 -16.25 -11.34 4.98
C TRP A 85 -15.89 -10.21 5.94
N THR A 86 -15.18 -10.55 7.02
CA THR A 86 -14.76 -9.61 8.07
C THR A 86 -13.57 -8.71 7.69
N CYS A 87 -13.20 -8.67 6.40
CA CYS A 87 -11.95 -8.09 5.91
C CYS A 87 -10.68 -8.69 6.52
N LYS A 88 -10.79 -9.85 7.19
CA LYS A 88 -9.66 -10.60 7.75
C LYS A 88 -9.35 -11.82 6.88
N ARG A 89 -8.05 -12.08 6.67
CA ARG A 89 -7.54 -13.30 6.05
C ARG A 89 -6.73 -14.07 7.09
N ARG A 90 -6.92 -15.38 7.13
CA ARG A 90 -6.16 -16.32 7.95
C ARG A 90 -5.15 -17.03 7.06
N TYR A 91 -3.88 -16.89 7.38
CA TYR A 91 -2.77 -17.61 6.75
C TYR A 91 -2.24 -18.66 7.71
N LEU A 92 -1.87 -19.82 7.19
CA LEU A 92 -1.04 -20.78 7.92
C LEU A 92 0.41 -20.46 7.60
N VAL A 93 1.20 -20.17 8.63
CA VAL A 93 2.55 -19.65 8.46
C VAL A 93 3.55 -20.39 9.33
N ARG A 94 4.78 -20.49 8.81
CA ARG A 94 5.96 -20.91 9.57
C ARG A 94 6.84 -19.69 9.77
N PHE A 95 7.26 -19.45 11.01
CA PHE A 95 8.18 -18.35 11.31
C PHE A 95 9.61 -18.77 10.97
N ARG A 96 10.36 -17.88 10.31
CA ARG A 96 11.76 -18.14 9.99
C ARG A 96 12.65 -17.94 11.21
N ALA A 97 13.57 -18.86 11.44
CA ALA A 97 14.56 -18.72 12.50
C ALA A 97 15.48 -17.50 12.24
N SER A 98 15.82 -16.79 13.30
CA SER A 98 16.75 -15.66 13.29
C SER A 98 17.73 -15.81 14.44
N VAL A 99 19.02 -15.80 14.17
CA VAL A 99 20.05 -15.93 15.21
C VAL A 99 20.31 -14.59 15.94
N ALA A 100 19.79 -13.48 15.41
CA ALA A 100 20.14 -12.12 15.83
C ALA A 100 19.09 -11.42 16.74
N LEU A 101 17.89 -11.98 16.91
CA LEU A 101 16.80 -11.34 17.66
C LEU A 101 16.51 -12.07 18.98
N GLU A 102 16.22 -11.34 20.05
CA GLU A 102 15.61 -11.91 21.25
C GLU A 102 14.27 -12.56 20.88
N GLY A 103 14.14 -13.87 21.08
CA GLY A 103 12.99 -14.64 20.56
C GLY A 103 13.23 -15.27 19.19
N GLY A 104 14.40 -15.08 18.56
CA GLY A 104 15.08 -15.94 17.58
C GLY A 104 14.29 -16.42 16.37
N VAL A 105 13.22 -15.71 16.04
CA VAL A 105 12.47 -15.83 14.81
C VAL A 105 12.20 -14.44 14.25
N PHE A 106 12.00 -14.34 12.94
CA PHE A 106 11.59 -13.11 12.29
C PHE A 106 10.10 -12.86 12.52
N HIS A 107 9.79 -11.97 13.46
CA HIS A 107 8.42 -11.55 13.71
C HIS A 107 8.01 -10.47 12.69
N PRO A 108 6.90 -10.65 11.95
CA PRO A 108 6.38 -9.62 11.08
C PRO A 108 5.81 -8.46 11.93
N PRO A 109 5.85 -7.23 11.41
CA PRO A 109 5.40 -6.05 12.14
C PRO A 109 3.90 -6.11 12.42
N SER A 110 3.48 -5.76 13.64
CA SER A 110 2.06 -5.80 14.06
C SER A 110 1.16 -4.88 13.23
N THR A 111 1.71 -3.79 12.72
CA THR A 111 1.07 -2.88 11.77
C THR A 111 1.99 -2.65 10.59
N PHE A 112 1.44 -2.68 9.38
CA PHE A 112 2.21 -2.53 8.15
C PHE A 112 1.43 -1.73 7.10
N TYR A 113 2.13 -1.35 6.04
CA TYR A 113 1.57 -0.60 4.91
C TYR A 113 1.94 -1.31 3.61
N ILE A 114 1.00 -1.35 2.67
CA ILE A 114 1.20 -1.78 1.28
C ILE A 114 0.79 -0.58 0.40
N GLY A 115 1.77 0.18 -0.07
CA GLY A 115 1.55 1.52 -0.62
C GLY A 115 0.87 2.41 0.41
N VAL A 116 -0.29 2.99 0.06
CA VAL A 116 -1.13 3.79 0.96
C VAL A 116 -2.04 2.95 1.88
N ASN A 117 -2.13 1.63 1.65
CA ASN A 117 -3.09 0.78 2.34
C ASN A 117 -2.52 0.29 3.66
N ARG A 118 -3.15 0.71 4.75
CA ARG A 118 -2.78 0.27 6.10
C ARG A 118 -3.39 -1.10 6.41
N GLY A 119 -2.59 -1.93 7.07
CA GLY A 119 -3.00 -3.22 7.62
C GLY A 119 -2.46 -3.44 9.03
N TYR A 120 -3.04 -4.41 9.71
CA TYR A 120 -2.48 -4.96 10.93
C TYR A 120 -2.57 -6.49 10.92
N LEU A 121 -1.67 -7.13 11.65
CA LEU A 121 -1.63 -8.56 11.81
C LEU A 121 -1.50 -8.94 13.28
N TYR A 122 -2.02 -10.11 13.61
CA TYR A 122 -1.93 -10.68 14.94
C TYR A 122 -1.84 -12.21 14.87
N TYR A 123 -1.13 -12.78 15.84
CA TYR A 123 -0.93 -14.20 16.02
C TYR A 123 -0.64 -14.51 17.49
N SER A 124 -0.84 -15.77 17.88
CA SER A 124 -0.53 -16.25 19.23
C SER A 124 0.97 -16.17 19.51
N GLY A 125 1.35 -15.56 20.65
CA GLY A 125 2.75 -15.37 21.01
C GLY A 125 3.42 -14.17 20.34
N GLN A 126 2.65 -13.28 19.69
CA GLN A 126 3.17 -12.04 19.13
C GLN A 126 3.83 -11.19 20.25
N PRO A 127 5.11 -10.84 20.13
CA PRO A 127 5.80 -10.07 21.16
C PRO A 127 5.17 -8.68 21.33
N THR A 128 5.08 -8.23 22.58
CA THR A 128 4.58 -6.91 22.95
C THR A 128 5.61 -5.84 22.58
N GLY A 129 5.65 -5.47 21.31
CA GLY A 129 6.55 -4.46 20.77
C GLY A 129 6.00 -3.03 20.83
N CYS A 130 6.88 -2.06 21.00
CA CYS A 130 6.55 -0.64 20.94
C CYS A 130 5.98 -0.29 19.54
N ARG A 131 4.76 0.26 19.47
CA ARG A 131 4.07 0.67 18.22
C ARG A 131 4.88 1.61 17.30
N LYS A 132 5.96 2.23 17.79
CA LYS A 132 6.86 3.10 17.01
C LYS A 132 8.07 2.38 16.40
N ARG A 133 8.57 1.30 17.03
CA ARG A 133 9.86 0.67 16.69
C ARG A 133 9.79 -0.82 16.36
N GLY A 134 8.72 -1.53 16.72
CA GLY A 134 8.66 -2.99 16.55
C GLY A 134 9.66 -3.79 17.41
N MET A 135 10.56 -3.14 18.14
CA MET A 135 11.46 -3.79 19.10
C MET A 135 10.75 -4.13 20.41
N GLN A 136 11.19 -5.23 21.03
CA GLN A 136 10.64 -5.79 22.27
C GLN A 136 11.12 -4.98 23.49
N GLY A 137 10.33 -4.97 24.57
CA GLY A 137 10.82 -4.57 25.90
C GLY A 137 10.54 -3.14 26.38
N HIS A 138 9.90 -2.24 25.62
CA HIS A 138 9.55 -0.90 26.13
C HIS A 138 8.16 -0.38 25.71
N MET A 139 7.50 0.39 26.59
CA MET A 139 6.24 1.08 26.32
C MET A 139 6.46 2.41 25.58
N VAL A 140 5.46 2.84 24.79
CA VAL A 140 5.50 4.05 23.93
C VAL A 140 5.86 5.32 24.72
N ALA A 141 5.50 5.38 26.00
CA ALA A 141 5.74 6.52 26.89
C ALA A 141 7.21 6.70 27.31
N LYS A 142 8.05 5.63 27.28
CA LYS A 142 9.47 5.68 27.66
C LYS A 142 10.43 5.63 26.46
N CYS A 143 9.90 5.83 25.24
CA CYS A 143 10.67 5.78 24.01
C CYS A 143 11.36 7.12 23.76
N THR A 144 12.65 7.23 24.08
CA THR A 144 13.48 8.44 23.91
C THR A 144 13.99 8.65 22.48
N SER A 145 13.95 7.62 21.64
CA SER A 145 14.50 7.66 20.28
C SER A 145 13.43 8.03 19.25
N VAL A 146 13.73 9.02 18.41
CA VAL A 146 12.90 9.43 17.27
C VAL A 146 13.37 8.67 16.04
N ILE A 147 12.59 7.69 15.55
CA ILE A 147 12.87 7.04 14.27
C ILE A 147 12.09 7.73 13.16
N CYS A 148 12.78 8.06 12.08
CA CYS A 148 12.16 8.69 10.93
C CYS A 148 11.19 7.72 10.24
N ARG A 149 9.92 8.11 10.12
CA ARG A 149 8.89 7.33 9.41
C ARG A 149 9.11 7.21 7.90
N ARG A 150 10.11 7.87 7.33
CA ARG A 150 10.43 7.91 5.90
C ARG A 150 11.63 7.02 5.53
N CYS A 151 12.70 7.01 6.33
CA CYS A 151 13.91 6.22 6.07
C CYS A 151 14.22 5.14 7.12
N GLY A 152 13.54 5.13 8.27
CA GLY A 152 13.75 4.13 9.32
C GLY A 152 15.03 4.35 10.17
N VAL A 153 15.78 5.43 9.91
CA VAL A 153 16.99 5.79 10.68
C VAL A 153 16.62 6.52 11.97
N GLU A 154 17.36 6.25 13.06
CA GLU A 154 17.18 6.92 14.36
C GLU A 154 17.76 8.35 14.35
N GLY A 155 17.14 9.26 15.12
CA GLY A 155 17.69 10.59 15.43
C GLY A 155 16.99 11.79 14.77
N HIS A 156 15.96 11.60 13.94
CA HIS A 156 15.26 12.72 13.29
C HIS A 156 13.79 12.44 12.95
N THR A 157 12.97 13.50 12.82
CA THR A 157 11.56 13.39 12.43
C THR A 157 11.36 13.35 10.91
N ALA A 158 10.22 12.85 10.43
CA ALA A 158 9.93 12.77 8.99
C ALA A 158 9.93 14.14 8.27
N THR A 159 9.77 15.23 9.01
CA THR A 159 9.85 16.62 8.54
C THR A 159 11.29 17.10 8.35
N GLU A 160 12.24 16.52 9.08
CA GLU A 160 13.67 16.89 9.07
C GLU A 160 14.51 15.90 8.25
N CYS A 161 13.87 14.89 7.67
CA CYS A 161 14.52 13.85 6.87
C CYS A 161 15.01 14.44 5.55
N LYS A 162 16.33 14.66 5.46
CA LYS A 162 17.03 15.15 4.26
C LYS A 162 17.36 14.05 3.24
N GLU A 163 17.17 12.78 3.60
CA GLU A 163 17.35 11.67 2.67
C GLU A 163 16.21 11.65 1.64
N VAL A 164 16.58 12.01 0.41
CA VAL A 164 15.86 11.58 -0.78
C VAL A 164 16.12 10.08 -0.90
N TRP A 165 15.08 9.30 -1.23
CA TRP A 165 15.16 7.88 -1.50
C TRP A 165 16.06 7.62 -2.72
N THR A 166 17.37 7.74 -2.58
CA THR A 166 18.31 7.14 -3.52
C THR A 166 18.38 5.68 -3.13
N GLN A 167 17.71 4.85 -3.93
CA GLN A 167 17.84 3.39 -3.92
C GLN A 167 19.28 3.03 -3.55
N SER A 168 19.46 2.40 -2.39
CA SER A 168 20.76 1.92 -1.99
C SER A 168 21.28 1.00 -3.09
N ALA A 169 22.43 1.40 -3.63
CA ALA A 169 23.16 0.72 -4.66
C ALA A 169 23.53 -0.69 -4.17
N SER A 170 22.73 -1.70 -4.55
CA SER A 170 23.13 -3.13 -4.57
C SER A 170 22.21 -4.01 -5.45
N LEU A 171 21.30 -3.43 -6.23
CA LEU A 171 20.42 -4.18 -7.15
C LEU A 171 20.34 -3.58 -8.56
N CYS A 172 21.42 -2.95 -9.04
CA CYS A 172 21.46 -2.31 -10.38
C CYS A 172 21.38 -3.26 -11.59
N PHE A 173 21.15 -4.57 -11.39
CA PHE A 173 21.11 -5.55 -12.48
C PHE A 173 19.71 -6.10 -12.79
N LEU A 174 18.69 -5.75 -12.01
CA LEU A 174 17.31 -6.18 -12.28
C LEU A 174 16.43 -4.96 -12.48
N THR A 175 16.08 -4.70 -13.73
CA THR A 175 15.04 -3.73 -14.09
C THR A 175 13.68 -4.29 -13.65
N THR A 176 13.32 -4.11 -12.38
CA THR A 176 12.00 -4.49 -11.86
C THR A 176 10.97 -3.53 -12.44
N LYS A 177 10.31 -3.94 -13.52
CA LYS A 177 9.15 -3.24 -14.05
C LYS A 177 7.94 -3.63 -13.17
N PRO A 178 7.29 -2.69 -12.47
CA PRO A 178 6.10 -3.03 -11.70
C PRO A 178 5.03 -3.64 -12.61
N LEU A 179 4.47 -4.80 -12.20
CA LEU A 179 3.47 -5.54 -13.00
C LEU A 179 2.22 -4.68 -13.30
N PHE A 180 1.85 -3.78 -12.38
CA PHE A 180 0.75 -2.83 -12.53
C PHE A 180 0.95 -1.80 -13.66
N ALA A 181 2.20 -1.57 -14.12
CA ALA A 181 2.46 -0.65 -15.24
C ALA A 181 2.02 -1.22 -16.60
N ARG A 182 1.72 -2.52 -16.70
CA ARG A 182 1.28 -3.19 -17.94
C ARG A 182 -0.23 -3.43 -18.00
N GLU A 183 -0.91 -3.38 -16.85
CA GLU A 183 -2.32 -3.72 -16.73
C GLU A 183 -3.23 -2.67 -17.39
N LEU A 184 -4.17 -3.14 -18.20
CA LEU A 184 -5.22 -2.29 -18.77
C LEU A 184 -6.30 -2.06 -17.72
N ARG A 185 -6.69 -0.80 -17.53
CA ARG A 185 -7.72 -0.39 -16.59
C ARG A 185 -8.88 0.25 -17.32
N THR A 186 -10.08 0.09 -16.76
CA THR A 186 -11.26 0.80 -17.24
C THR A 186 -11.41 2.11 -16.45
N LEU A 187 -11.18 3.23 -17.11
CA LEU A 187 -11.45 4.57 -16.62
C LEU A 187 -12.88 4.97 -16.95
N THR A 188 -13.69 5.26 -15.94
CA THR A 188 -15.01 5.84 -16.14
C THR A 188 -14.95 7.34 -15.90
N ILE A 189 -15.42 8.11 -16.86
CA ILE A 189 -15.38 9.56 -16.85
C ILE A 189 -16.77 10.10 -17.01
N HIS A 190 -17.14 11.05 -16.16
CA HIS A 190 -18.39 11.80 -16.27
C HIS A 190 -18.09 13.27 -16.51
N MET A 191 -18.61 13.80 -17.63
CA MET A 191 -18.59 15.22 -17.92
C MET A 191 -19.98 15.79 -17.69
N PHE A 192 -20.09 16.86 -16.90
CA PHE A 192 -21.38 17.53 -16.67
C PHE A 192 -21.87 18.26 -17.92
N ASN A 193 -20.96 18.66 -18.81
CA ASN A 193 -21.30 19.16 -20.14
C ASN A 193 -21.23 18.00 -21.14
N THR A 194 -22.39 17.54 -21.61
CA THR A 194 -22.52 16.46 -22.59
C THR A 194 -22.09 16.87 -23.99
N VAL A 195 -22.01 18.17 -24.30
CA VAL A 195 -21.62 18.66 -25.63
C VAL A 195 -20.09 18.68 -25.80
N LEU A 196 -19.31 18.47 -24.73
CA LEU A 196 -17.85 18.46 -24.81
C LEU A 196 -17.36 17.36 -25.78
N PRO A 197 -16.60 17.71 -26.84
CA PRO A 197 -16.10 16.73 -27.78
C PRO A 197 -15.15 15.73 -27.09
N GLU A 198 -15.20 14.49 -27.56
CA GLU A 198 -14.33 13.42 -27.07
C GLU A 198 -12.85 13.74 -27.22
N ARG A 199 -12.48 14.44 -28.31
CA ARG A 199 -11.10 14.87 -28.58
C ARG A 199 -10.51 15.61 -27.39
N ASP A 200 -11.28 16.47 -26.72
CA ASP A 200 -10.79 17.26 -25.59
C ASP A 200 -10.55 16.39 -24.36
N ILE A 201 -11.45 15.43 -24.12
CA ILE A 201 -11.32 14.45 -23.04
C ILE A 201 -10.07 13.59 -23.27
N VAL A 202 -9.88 13.09 -24.49
CA VAL A 202 -8.72 12.30 -24.90
C VAL A 202 -7.44 13.11 -24.73
N MET A 203 -7.39 14.36 -25.21
CA MET A 203 -6.22 15.23 -25.06
C MET A 203 -5.88 15.47 -23.59
N PHE A 204 -6.87 15.72 -22.74
CA PHE A 204 -6.65 15.86 -21.30
C PHE A 204 -6.07 14.57 -20.69
N LEU A 205 -6.66 13.42 -20.99
CA LEU A 205 -6.27 12.13 -20.42
C LEU A 205 -4.87 11.67 -20.86
N THR A 206 -4.49 11.93 -22.11
CA THR A 206 -3.17 11.53 -22.64
C THR A 206 -1.98 12.14 -21.89
N ARG A 207 -2.22 13.12 -21.01
CA ARG A 207 -1.22 13.66 -20.06
C ARG A 207 -0.83 12.64 -18.98
N PHE A 208 -1.73 11.72 -18.64
CA PHE A 208 -1.60 10.79 -17.51
C PHE A 208 -1.61 9.32 -17.95
N VAL A 209 -2.34 9.00 -19.02
CA VAL A 209 -2.62 7.61 -19.42
C VAL A 209 -2.46 7.40 -20.92
N ASP A 210 -2.14 6.17 -21.32
CA ASP A 210 -2.15 5.73 -22.71
C ASP A 210 -3.49 5.04 -23.02
N ILE A 211 -4.35 5.73 -23.76
CA ILE A 211 -5.69 5.24 -24.10
C ILE A 211 -5.59 4.16 -25.19
N GLN A 212 -6.33 3.06 -25.02
CA GLN A 212 -6.49 1.99 -25.99
C GLN A 212 -7.87 2.11 -26.63
N GLY A 213 -7.93 2.66 -27.85
CA GLY A 213 -9.18 2.80 -28.61
C GLY A 213 -10.03 4.02 -28.23
N ALA A 214 -11.28 4.03 -28.71
CA ALA A 214 -12.24 5.11 -28.47
C ALA A 214 -13.04 4.89 -27.17
N GLY A 215 -13.57 5.98 -26.61
CA GLY A 215 -14.39 5.94 -25.40
C GLY A 215 -15.79 5.37 -25.67
N VAL A 216 -16.17 4.35 -24.92
CA VAL A 216 -17.52 3.77 -25.00
C VAL A 216 -18.49 4.63 -24.20
N LYS A 217 -19.53 5.17 -24.84
CA LYS A 217 -20.60 5.90 -24.15
C LYS A 217 -21.44 4.93 -23.32
N GLU A 218 -21.66 5.29 -22.06
CA GLU A 218 -22.56 4.53 -21.18
C GLU A 218 -23.96 5.11 -21.31
N VAL A 219 -24.86 4.31 -21.88
CA VAL A 219 -26.28 4.60 -22.00
C VAL A 219 -27.05 3.93 -20.88
N ASP A 220 -28.15 4.53 -20.46
CA ASP A 220 -29.08 3.92 -19.52
C ASP A 220 -29.94 2.84 -20.22
N PRO A 221 -30.78 2.09 -19.48
CA PRO A 221 -31.63 1.06 -20.06
C PRO A 221 -32.64 1.56 -21.10
N VAL A 222 -32.94 2.87 -21.14
CA VAL A 222 -33.84 3.49 -22.11
C VAL A 222 -33.10 4.10 -23.31
N GLY A 223 -31.78 3.88 -23.41
CA GLY A 223 -30.94 4.29 -24.54
C GLY A 223 -30.46 5.74 -24.46
N VAL A 224 -30.70 6.45 -23.36
CA VAL A 224 -30.26 7.83 -23.15
C VAL A 224 -28.84 7.86 -22.62
N TRP A 225 -28.01 8.75 -23.16
CA TRP A 225 -26.62 8.88 -22.72
C TRP A 225 -26.53 9.51 -21.34
N THR A 226 -25.86 8.82 -20.41
CA THR A 226 -25.71 9.23 -19.00
C THR A 226 -24.67 10.33 -18.75
N GLY A 227 -24.05 10.88 -19.80
CA GLY A 227 -22.89 11.77 -19.67
C GLY A 227 -21.59 11.04 -19.29
N ARG A 228 -21.63 9.72 -19.11
CA ARG A 228 -20.47 8.89 -18.79
C ARG A 228 -19.85 8.26 -20.04
N ARG A 229 -18.53 8.10 -20.01
CA ARG A 229 -17.73 7.40 -21.02
C ARG A 229 -16.70 6.52 -20.34
N LYS A 230 -16.49 5.32 -20.87
CA LYS A 230 -15.50 4.35 -20.40
C LYS A 230 -14.34 4.26 -21.37
N TYR A 231 -13.13 4.35 -20.86
CA TYR A 231 -11.90 4.24 -21.63
C TYR A 231 -11.07 3.07 -21.10
N THR A 232 -10.59 2.22 -21.98
CA THR A 232 -9.55 1.25 -21.65
C THR A 232 -8.21 1.95 -21.72
N VAL A 233 -7.45 1.98 -20.64
CA VAL A 233 -6.23 2.78 -20.54
C VAL A 233 -5.10 2.01 -19.87
N ARG A 234 -3.87 2.45 -20.12
CA ARG A 234 -2.68 2.08 -19.35
C ARG A 234 -2.17 3.31 -18.60
N LEU A 235 -1.91 3.20 -17.30
CA LEU A 235 -1.34 4.29 -16.52
C LEU A 235 0.12 4.50 -16.93
N ARG A 236 0.54 5.76 -17.13
CA ARG A 236 1.93 6.06 -17.46
C ARG A 236 2.83 5.90 -16.22
N PRO A 237 4.05 5.39 -16.36
CA PRO A 237 4.98 5.33 -15.24
C PRO A 237 5.42 6.73 -14.81
N LYS A 238 5.58 6.95 -13.51
CA LYS A 238 6.19 8.15 -12.91
C LYS A 238 7.46 7.71 -12.18
N PRO A 239 8.66 8.16 -12.61
CA PRO A 239 9.91 7.73 -11.99
C PRO A 239 10.14 8.27 -10.56
N SER A 240 9.34 9.23 -10.10
CA SER A 240 9.62 10.02 -8.87
C SER A 240 8.46 10.05 -7.86
N GLY A 241 7.76 8.93 -7.63
CA GLY A 241 6.68 8.86 -6.64
C GLY A 241 6.44 7.48 -6.05
N ASP A 242 5.83 7.44 -4.86
CA ASP A 242 5.63 6.24 -4.01
C ASP A 242 4.95 5.04 -4.72
N GLU A 243 4.10 5.28 -5.73
CA GLU A 243 3.39 4.23 -6.49
C GLU A 243 3.93 4.02 -7.92
N GLY A 244 4.96 4.75 -8.34
CA GLY A 244 5.62 4.55 -9.64
C GLY A 244 4.78 4.83 -10.90
N VAL A 245 3.56 5.35 -10.78
CA VAL A 245 2.66 5.69 -11.90
C VAL A 245 2.02 7.08 -11.77
N LEU A 246 1.60 7.65 -12.90
CA LEU A 246 0.88 8.91 -13.01
C LEU A 246 -0.63 8.66 -12.87
N HIS A 247 -1.20 9.05 -11.74
CA HIS A 247 -2.63 8.96 -11.51
C HIS A 247 -3.33 10.20 -12.09
N PRO A 248 -4.33 10.05 -12.99
CA PRO A 248 -5.16 11.17 -13.38
C PRO A 248 -6.01 11.64 -12.17
N PRO A 249 -6.23 12.97 -12.05
CA PRO A 249 -6.95 13.53 -10.91
C PRO A 249 -8.42 13.09 -10.92
N ALA A 250 -8.96 12.68 -9.77
CA ALA A 250 -10.35 12.23 -9.67
C ALA A 250 -11.38 13.31 -10.04
N PHE A 251 -11.03 14.57 -9.81
CA PHE A 251 -11.82 15.74 -10.18
C PHE A 251 -10.97 16.66 -11.04
N PHE A 252 -11.51 17.13 -12.16
CA PHE A 252 -10.76 17.95 -13.10
C PHE A 252 -11.66 18.94 -13.82
N ASN A 253 -11.03 19.92 -14.45
CA ASN A 253 -11.69 20.90 -15.30
C ASN A 253 -10.99 20.92 -16.67
N ILE A 254 -11.78 20.98 -17.74
CA ILE A 254 -11.31 21.27 -19.11
C ILE A 254 -11.92 22.61 -19.49
N GLY A 255 -11.17 23.69 -19.19
CA GLY A 255 -11.70 25.05 -19.26
C GLY A 255 -12.90 25.23 -18.31
N PRO A 256 -14.08 25.66 -18.79
CA PRO A 256 -15.27 25.82 -17.95
C PRO A 256 -15.95 24.48 -17.60
N ASN A 257 -15.58 23.38 -18.28
CA ASN A 257 -16.27 22.10 -18.18
C ASN A 257 -15.72 21.28 -17.03
N ARG A 258 -16.55 21.04 -16.02
CA ARG A 258 -16.17 20.21 -14.87
C ARG A 258 -16.41 18.74 -15.18
N GLY A 259 -15.52 17.90 -14.68
CA GLY A 259 -15.61 16.45 -14.80
C GLY A 259 -15.08 15.75 -13.57
N TYR A 260 -15.49 14.49 -13.42
CA TYR A 260 -14.85 13.57 -12.50
C TYR A 260 -14.57 12.25 -13.21
N LEU A 261 -13.55 11.55 -12.74
CA LEU A 261 -13.17 10.23 -13.23
C LEU A 261 -12.90 9.32 -12.06
N PHE A 262 -13.14 8.03 -12.27
CA PHE A 262 -12.83 6.99 -11.31
C PHE A 262 -12.37 5.71 -12.00
N TYR A 263 -11.51 4.97 -11.31
CA TYR A 263 -11.03 3.65 -11.71
C TYR A 263 -10.57 2.85 -10.49
N PRO A 264 -10.52 1.51 -10.58
CA PRO A 264 -10.03 0.66 -9.50
C PRO A 264 -8.58 1.00 -9.12
N GLY A 265 -8.31 1.13 -7.83
CA GLY A 265 -6.99 1.51 -7.32
C GLY A 265 -6.63 2.99 -7.51
N GLN A 266 -7.62 3.85 -7.75
CA GLN A 266 -7.40 5.29 -7.72
C GLN A 266 -7.14 5.75 -6.27
N PRO A 267 -6.07 6.51 -6.02
CA PRO A 267 -5.73 6.96 -4.69
C PRO A 267 -6.66 8.08 -4.24
N LEU A 268 -6.85 8.20 -2.92
CA LEU A 268 -7.73 9.21 -2.33
C LEU A 268 -7.13 10.61 -2.54
N THR A 269 -7.73 11.38 -3.47
CA THR A 269 -7.38 12.79 -3.73
C THR A 269 -8.38 13.74 -3.11
N CYS A 270 -7.90 14.83 -2.51
CA CYS A 270 -8.72 15.91 -1.99
C CYS A 270 -9.50 16.62 -3.11
N LYS A 271 -10.81 16.83 -2.96
CA LYS A 271 -11.64 17.52 -3.97
C LYS A 271 -11.28 19.00 -4.17
N LYS A 272 -10.59 19.63 -3.21
CA LYS A 272 -10.25 21.07 -3.24
C LYS A 272 -8.87 21.36 -3.82
N CYS A 273 -7.89 20.50 -3.51
CA CYS A 273 -6.50 20.72 -3.91
C CYS A 273 -5.90 19.52 -4.66
N LEU A 274 -6.69 18.50 -5.00
CA LEU A 274 -6.29 17.34 -5.81
C LEU A 274 -5.06 16.56 -5.29
N GLN A 275 -4.57 16.91 -4.10
CA GLN A 275 -3.42 16.26 -3.45
C GLN A 275 -3.88 14.99 -2.74
N LEU A 276 -2.94 14.07 -2.58
CA LEU A 276 -3.17 12.80 -1.91
C LEU A 276 -3.22 12.95 -0.39
N GLY A 277 -3.83 11.96 0.27
CA GLY A 277 -3.70 11.76 1.72
C GLY A 277 -4.64 12.57 2.61
N HIS A 278 -5.55 13.38 2.05
CA HIS A 278 -6.55 14.09 2.86
C HIS A 278 -7.87 14.35 2.10
N ILE A 279 -8.93 14.62 2.87
CA ILE A 279 -10.26 14.97 2.37
C ILE A 279 -10.46 16.49 2.33
N ALA A 280 -11.44 16.94 1.54
CA ALA A 280 -11.75 18.37 1.37
C ALA A 280 -12.06 19.12 2.68
N ALA A 281 -12.55 18.42 3.71
CA ALA A 281 -12.79 19.00 5.04
C ALA A 281 -11.48 19.41 5.73
N ASN A 282 -10.42 18.61 5.58
CA ASN A 282 -9.13 18.82 6.23
C ASN A 282 -8.09 19.43 5.27
N CYS A 283 -8.56 20.15 4.25
CA CYS A 283 -7.70 20.68 3.20
C CYS A 283 -7.03 21.99 3.65
N PRO A 284 -5.70 22.03 3.80
CA PRO A 284 -5.02 23.19 4.37
C PRO A 284 -4.99 24.39 3.41
N ARG A 285 -5.00 24.17 2.08
CA ARG A 285 -4.94 25.24 1.05
C ARG A 285 -5.67 24.85 -0.23
N ARG A 286 -6.12 25.81 -1.04
CA ARG A 286 -6.75 25.57 -2.37
C ARG A 286 -5.70 25.49 -3.47
N LEU A 287 -6.04 24.84 -4.59
CA LEU A 287 -5.22 24.83 -5.80
C LEU A 287 -5.28 26.17 -6.51
N CYS A 288 -4.14 26.71 -6.94
CA CYS A 288 -4.09 27.83 -7.87
C CYS A 288 -4.59 27.38 -9.24
N ARG A 289 -5.56 28.10 -9.81
CA ARG A 289 -6.11 27.79 -11.15
C ARG A 289 -5.21 28.22 -12.31
N GLY A 290 -4.15 28.99 -12.05
CA GLY A 290 -3.19 29.44 -13.07
C GLY A 290 -2.09 28.40 -13.33
N CYS A 291 -1.47 27.89 -12.25
CA CYS A 291 -0.32 27.00 -12.32
C CYS A 291 -0.59 25.57 -11.81
N GLY A 292 -1.76 25.31 -11.23
CA GLY A 292 -2.12 23.99 -10.69
C GLY A 292 -1.43 23.60 -9.38
N VAL A 293 -0.67 24.51 -8.75
CA VAL A 293 0.02 24.27 -7.47
C VAL A 293 -0.85 24.69 -6.30
N ALA A 294 -0.86 23.90 -5.22
CA ALA A 294 -1.57 24.25 -4.00
C ALA A 294 -0.80 25.30 -3.19
N GLY A 295 -1.51 26.32 -2.68
CA GLY A 295 -0.96 27.21 -1.67
C GLY A 295 -1.00 28.70 -1.94
N HIS A 296 -1.47 29.13 -3.11
CA HIS A 296 -1.67 30.53 -3.46
C HIS A 296 -2.90 30.69 -4.38
N GLU A 297 -3.41 31.91 -4.53
CA GLU A 297 -4.47 32.24 -5.48
C GLU A 297 -3.90 32.65 -6.84
N VAL A 298 -4.75 32.70 -7.87
CA VAL A 298 -4.33 33.11 -9.22
C VAL A 298 -3.74 34.52 -9.24
N LYS A 299 -4.19 35.39 -8.34
CA LYS A 299 -3.71 36.78 -8.21
C LYS A 299 -2.26 36.84 -7.71
N ASP A 300 -1.87 35.89 -6.87
CA ASP A 300 -0.55 35.80 -6.24
C ASP A 300 0.31 34.72 -6.92
N CYS A 301 -0.01 34.38 -8.18
CA CYS A 301 0.66 33.34 -8.92
C CYS A 301 1.86 33.89 -9.68
N GLU A 302 3.05 33.68 -9.12
CA GLU A 302 4.34 33.99 -9.78
C GLU A 302 4.72 32.94 -10.85
N GLN A 303 3.91 31.90 -11.01
CA GLN A 303 4.16 30.76 -11.89
C GLN A 303 3.48 30.94 -13.26
N VAL A 304 4.09 30.38 -14.30
CA VAL A 304 3.60 30.49 -15.68
C VAL A 304 2.23 29.81 -15.82
N LEU A 305 1.29 30.48 -16.50
CA LEU A 305 -0.04 29.91 -16.77
C LEU A 305 0.09 28.59 -17.54
N THR A 306 -0.67 27.59 -17.08
CA THR A 306 -0.76 26.26 -17.69
C THR A 306 -2.15 26.06 -18.30
N CYS A 307 -2.19 25.46 -19.48
CA CYS A 307 -3.44 25.18 -20.17
C CYS A 307 -4.15 23.95 -19.59
N ASP A 308 -5.41 24.08 -19.20
CA ASP A 308 -6.22 22.98 -18.64
C ASP A 308 -6.41 21.80 -19.61
N LEU A 309 -6.39 22.06 -20.92
CA LEU A 309 -6.58 21.05 -21.97
C LEU A 309 -5.30 20.27 -22.26
N CYS A 310 -4.26 20.95 -22.76
CA CYS A 310 -3.03 20.31 -23.21
C CYS A 310 -1.92 20.23 -22.16
N GLY A 311 -2.02 20.99 -21.06
CA GLY A 311 -1.01 21.06 -20.01
C GLY A 311 0.23 21.90 -20.36
N SER A 312 0.30 22.49 -21.54
CA SER A 312 1.43 23.36 -21.94
C SER A 312 1.41 24.69 -21.18
N VAL A 313 2.61 25.22 -20.93
CA VAL A 313 2.80 26.55 -20.33
C VAL A 313 2.63 27.65 -21.39
N GLY A 314 2.31 28.86 -20.94
CA GLY A 314 2.30 30.08 -21.76
C GLY A 314 0.97 30.44 -22.41
N HIS A 315 -0.09 29.65 -22.23
CA HIS A 315 -1.44 30.00 -22.71
C HIS A 315 -2.56 29.42 -21.84
N MET A 316 -3.74 30.03 -21.91
CA MET A 316 -4.97 29.55 -21.26
C MET A 316 -5.77 28.63 -22.20
N TYR A 317 -6.72 27.88 -21.64
CA TYR A 317 -7.65 27.04 -22.40
C TYR A 317 -8.30 27.74 -23.62
N ARG A 318 -8.66 29.02 -23.48
CA ARG A 318 -9.29 29.81 -24.55
C ARG A 318 -8.36 30.04 -25.76
N SER A 319 -7.07 30.10 -25.52
CA SER A 319 -6.03 30.36 -26.53
C SER A 319 -5.22 29.11 -26.83
N CYS A 320 -5.80 27.92 -26.61
CA CYS A 320 -5.09 26.66 -26.84
C CYS A 320 -5.02 26.36 -28.35
N PRO A 321 -3.82 26.21 -28.94
CA PRO A 321 -3.67 25.91 -30.36
C PRO A 321 -4.13 24.49 -30.72
N ARG A 322 -4.37 23.65 -29.71
CA ARG A 322 -4.81 22.26 -29.87
C ARG A 322 -6.29 22.06 -29.63
N LYS A 323 -7.07 23.12 -29.39
CA LYS A 323 -8.53 23.04 -29.27
C LYS A 323 -9.20 22.65 -30.60
#